data_AF-A0A4U9W4X9-F1
#
_entry.id   AF-A0A4U9W4X9-F1
#
_cell.length_a   1.000
_cell.length_b   1.000
_cell.length_c   1.000
_cell.angle_alpha   90.00
_cell.angle_beta   90.00
_cell.angle_gamma   90.00
#
_symmetry.space_group_name_H-M   'P 1'
#
loop_
_entity.id
_entity.type
_entity.pdbx_description
1 polymer ?
#
loop_
_entity_poly.entity_id
_entity_poly.type
_entity_poly.pdbx_seq_one_letter_code
_entity_poly.pdbx_strand_id
1 'polypeptide(L)'
;MEHIDNGRFIKQERFEVLAILRDIYKQRTPLRVVNQQHEFIGQLLSVGADNIVFDCDAPEQIPGGKFSIVIENHDAKIEFSVDQAQLTEHNDMPVYEACLPKQLVYIQRRRQLRITTPYWREFFCNGEHSDGTPYQLRIHDLSPGGRWFAY
;
A
#
# COMPACT_ATOMS: atom_id res chain seq x y z
N MET A 1 -13.75 -13.71 -13.67
CA MET A 1 -13.31 -13.29 -12.32
C MET A 1 -12.82 -14.55 -11.61
N GLU A 2 -11.52 -14.81 -11.62
CA GLU A 2 -10.97 -15.98 -10.92
C GLU A 2 -10.85 -15.64 -9.42
N HIS A 3 -11.67 -16.30 -8.61
CA HIS A 3 -11.67 -16.19 -7.16
C HIS A 3 -10.58 -17.12 -6.60
N ILE A 4 -9.48 -16.55 -6.12
CA ILE A 4 -8.58 -17.25 -5.21
C ILE A 4 -9.06 -16.88 -3.80
N ASP A 5 -9.77 -17.81 -3.19
CA ASP A 5 -10.39 -17.71 -1.87
C ASP A 5 -9.36 -17.23 -0.83
N ASN A 6 -9.44 -15.96 -0.42
CA ASN A 6 -8.71 -15.28 0.70
C ASN A 6 -8.73 -13.73 0.64
N GLY A 7 -9.67 -13.11 -0.10
CA GLY A 7 -9.72 -11.64 -0.23
C GLY A 7 -8.68 -11.07 -1.21
N ARG A 8 -8.06 -11.92 -2.02
CA ARG A 8 -7.17 -11.54 -3.11
C ARG A 8 -7.94 -11.51 -4.42
N PHE A 9 -7.91 -10.37 -5.11
CA PHE A 9 -8.59 -10.14 -6.37
C PHE A 9 -7.56 -9.74 -7.42
N ILE A 10 -7.60 -10.38 -8.59
CA ILE A 10 -6.80 -9.95 -9.75
C ILE A 10 -7.68 -9.03 -10.59
N LYS A 11 -7.24 -7.78 -10.76
CA LYS A 11 -7.91 -6.76 -11.58
C LYS A 11 -7.16 -6.63 -12.89
N GLN A 12 -7.78 -7.04 -13.99
CA GLN A 12 -7.20 -7.03 -15.35
C GLN A 12 -7.95 -6.10 -16.30
N GLU A 13 -9.18 -5.72 -15.96
CA GLU A 13 -9.97 -4.82 -16.79
C GLU A 13 -9.36 -3.41 -16.78
N ARG A 14 -9.01 -2.90 -17.96
CA ARG A 14 -8.25 -1.65 -18.10
C ARG A 14 -8.89 -0.46 -17.38
N PHE A 15 -10.22 -0.32 -17.47
CA PHE A 15 -10.93 0.76 -16.79
C PHE A 15 -10.93 0.60 -15.27
N GLU A 16 -10.94 -0.63 -14.76
CA GLU A 16 -10.84 -0.91 -13.33
C GLU A 16 -9.43 -0.60 -12.81
N VAL A 17 -8.39 -1.01 -13.55
CA VAL A 17 -6.99 -0.68 -13.26
C VAL A 17 -6.80 0.84 -13.22
N LEU A 18 -7.29 1.56 -14.24
CA LEU A 18 -7.22 3.02 -14.29
C LEU A 18 -7.97 3.68 -13.14
N ALA A 19 -9.16 3.19 -12.80
CA ALA A 19 -9.95 3.74 -11.69
C ALA A 19 -9.19 3.61 -10.36
N ILE A 20 -8.61 2.44 -10.09
CA ILE A 20 -7.83 2.19 -8.88
C ILE A 20 -6.59 3.08 -8.82
N LEU A 21 -5.81 3.15 -9.90
CA LEU A 21 -4.60 3.98 -9.94
C LEU A 21 -4.91 5.48 -9.80
N ARG A 22 -6.00 5.94 -10.42
CA ARG A 22 -6.46 7.34 -10.26
C ARG A 22 -6.91 7.65 -8.84
N ASP A 23 -7.52 6.70 -8.14
CA ASP A 23 -7.89 6.86 -6.74
C ASP A 23 -6.64 6.96 -5.84
N ILE A 24 -5.65 6.08 -6.04
CA ILE A 24 -4.34 6.15 -5.36
C ILE A 24 -3.67 7.51 -5.60
N TYR A 25 -3.65 7.98 -6.86
CA TYR A 25 -3.10 9.27 -7.23
C TYR A 25 -3.80 10.44 -6.51
N LYS A 26 -5.14 10.44 -6.49
CA LYS A 26 -5.93 11.48 -5.81
C LYS A 26 -5.69 11.51 -4.29
N GLN A 27 -5.56 10.34 -3.68
CA GLN A 27 -5.34 10.20 -2.24
C GLN A 27 -3.90 10.51 -1.83
N ARG A 28 -2.97 10.63 -2.80
CA ARG A 28 -1.53 10.77 -2.56
C ARG A 28 -0.98 9.64 -1.69
N THR A 29 -1.49 8.42 -1.85
CA THR A 29 -1.00 7.29 -1.07
C THR A 29 0.46 6.99 -1.44
N PRO A 30 1.37 6.87 -0.46
CA PRO A 30 2.72 6.41 -0.72
C PRO A 30 2.73 5.04 -1.38
N LEU A 31 3.63 4.88 -2.34
CA LEU A 31 3.95 3.61 -2.95
C LEU A 31 5.36 3.17 -2.55
N ARG A 32 5.60 1.86 -2.63
CA ARG A 32 6.92 1.27 -2.44
C ARG A 32 7.34 0.60 -3.72
N VAL A 33 8.51 0.96 -4.23
CA VAL A 33 9.14 0.30 -5.38
C VAL A 33 10.07 -0.77 -4.85
N VAL A 34 9.76 -2.03 -5.14
CA VAL A 34 10.44 -3.20 -4.58
C VAL A 34 11.09 -3.99 -5.71
N ASN A 35 12.38 -4.28 -5.56
CA ASN A 35 13.09 -5.28 -6.34
C ASN A 35 13.70 -6.34 -5.40
N GLN A 36 14.52 -7.27 -5.91
CA GLN A 36 15.06 -8.37 -5.10
C GLN A 36 16.02 -7.91 -3.98
N GLN A 37 16.60 -6.71 -4.10
CA GLN A 37 17.70 -6.23 -3.25
C GLN A 37 17.38 -4.92 -2.51
N HIS A 38 16.46 -4.12 -3.04
CA HIS A 38 16.17 -2.77 -2.58
C HIS A 38 14.66 -2.50 -2.54
N GLU A 39 14.28 -1.68 -1.57
CA GLU A 39 12.95 -1.09 -1.44
C GLU A 39 13.11 0.42 -1.34
N PHE A 40 12.28 1.13 -2.08
CA PHE A 40 12.28 2.59 -2.14
C PHE A 40 10.88 3.13 -1.95
N ILE A 41 10.76 4.35 -1.43
CA ILE A 41 9.46 4.99 -1.19
C ILE A 41 9.25 6.11 -2.22
N GLY A 42 8.03 6.21 -2.74
CA GLY A 42 7.65 7.26 -3.67
C GLY A 42 6.16 7.49 -3.69
N GLN A 43 5.69 8.14 -4.75
CA GLN A 43 4.29 8.49 -4.96
C GLN A 43 3.95 8.51 -6.45
N LEU A 44 2.71 8.16 -6.79
CA LEU A 44 2.18 8.44 -8.13
C LEU A 44 2.06 9.96 -8.32
N LEU A 45 2.65 10.45 -9.41
CA LEU A 45 2.62 11.85 -9.85
C LEU A 45 1.62 12.09 -10.97
N SER A 46 1.36 11.07 -11.80
CA SER A 46 0.36 11.12 -12.86
C SER A 46 -0.12 9.73 -13.25
N VAL A 47 -1.37 9.64 -13.71
CA VAL A 47 -1.98 8.42 -14.26
C VAL A 47 -2.66 8.80 -15.57
N GLY A 48 -1.97 8.56 -16.68
CA GLY A 48 -2.48 8.77 -18.03
C GLY A 48 -3.37 7.61 -18.48
N ALA A 49 -3.74 7.62 -19.76
CA ALA A 49 -4.53 6.53 -20.35
C ALA A 49 -3.70 5.25 -20.52
N ASP A 50 -2.42 5.40 -20.86
CA ASP A 50 -1.52 4.30 -21.23
C ASP A 50 -0.23 4.25 -20.39
N ASN A 51 -0.04 5.19 -19.48
CA ASN A 51 1.16 5.32 -18.67
C ASN A 51 0.86 5.76 -17.24
N ILE A 52 1.84 5.53 -16.37
CA ILE A 52 1.92 6.07 -15.02
C ILE A 52 3.26 6.80 -14.86
N VAL A 53 3.26 7.85 -14.06
CA VAL A 53 4.47 8.57 -13.66
C VAL A 53 4.56 8.57 -12.14
N PHE A 54 5.74 8.28 -11.60
CA PHE A 54 5.98 8.25 -10.15
C PHE A 54 7.38 8.75 -9.82
N ASP A 55 7.55 9.29 -8.61
CA ASP A 55 8.86 9.59 -8.04
C ASP A 55 9.35 8.47 -7.12
N CYS A 56 10.58 8.64 -6.62
CA CYS A 56 11.25 7.72 -5.74
C CYS A 56 12.29 8.50 -4.92
N ASP A 57 12.48 8.13 -3.65
CA ASP A 57 13.45 8.75 -2.74
C ASP A 57 14.92 8.47 -3.11
N ALA A 58 15.19 7.40 -3.85
CA ALA A 58 16.49 7.12 -4.44
C ALA A 58 16.36 6.77 -5.94
N PRO A 59 16.11 7.78 -6.79
CA PRO A 59 15.73 7.56 -8.18
C PRO A 59 16.86 6.87 -8.95
N GLU A 60 18.12 7.23 -8.76
CA GLU A 60 19.25 6.61 -9.47
C GLU A 60 19.53 5.14 -9.10
N GLN A 61 18.89 4.64 -8.04
CA GLN A 61 19.15 3.31 -7.48
C GLN A 61 18.10 2.28 -7.88
N ILE A 62 17.08 2.64 -8.67
CA ILE A 62 16.17 1.64 -9.24
C ILE A 62 16.90 0.99 -10.43
N PRO A 63 17.37 -0.26 -10.30
CA PRO A 63 18.06 -0.93 -11.39
C PRO A 63 17.09 -1.13 -12.55
N GLY A 64 17.60 -0.98 -13.77
CA GLY A 64 16.82 -1.28 -14.98
C GLY A 64 16.30 -2.72 -14.95
N GLY A 65 15.02 -2.92 -15.22
CA GLY A 65 14.39 -4.23 -15.21
C GLY A 65 12.94 -4.22 -14.74
N LYS A 66 12.48 -5.38 -14.29
CA LYS A 66 11.14 -5.56 -13.72
C LYS A 66 11.17 -5.31 -12.22
N PHE A 67 10.30 -4.43 -11.75
CA PHE A 67 10.12 -4.14 -10.33
C PHE A 67 8.64 -4.23 -9.98
N SER A 68 8.37 -4.39 -8.68
CA SER A 68 7.01 -4.44 -8.15
C SER A 68 6.70 -3.16 -7.41
N ILE A 69 5.54 -2.58 -7.67
CA ILE A 69 5.01 -1.47 -6.89
C ILE A 69 4.01 -2.03 -5.89
N VAL A 70 4.16 -1.63 -4.63
CA VAL A 70 3.30 -2.02 -3.52
C VAL A 70 2.72 -0.77 -2.87
N ILE A 71 1.41 -0.68 -2.81
CA ILE A 71 0.68 0.38 -2.11
C ILE A 71 -0.10 -0.24 -0.96
N GLU A 72 0.08 0.32 0.23
CA GLU A 72 -0.70 -0.06 1.42
C GLU A 72 -1.71 1.04 1.73
N ASN A 73 -2.97 0.80 1.36
CA ASN A 73 -4.11 1.60 1.81
C ASN A 73 -4.60 1.10 3.17
N HIS A 74 -5.48 1.88 3.80
CA HIS A 74 -6.09 1.54 5.08
C HIS A 74 -6.74 0.14 5.09
N ASP A 75 -7.42 -0.28 4.02
CA ASP A 75 -8.17 -1.55 3.99
C ASP A 75 -7.63 -2.58 3.01
N ALA A 76 -6.75 -2.16 2.10
CA ALA A 76 -6.28 -2.99 1.00
C ALA A 76 -4.78 -2.82 0.76
N LYS A 77 -4.15 -3.92 0.32
CA LYS A 77 -2.83 -3.90 -0.28
C LYS A 77 -2.99 -4.05 -1.79
N ILE A 78 -2.35 -3.19 -2.55
CA ILE A 78 -2.38 -3.23 -4.01
C ILE A 78 -0.95 -3.49 -4.50
N GLU A 79 -0.79 -4.50 -5.33
CA GLU A 79 0.51 -4.88 -5.89
C GLU A 79 0.42 -4.97 -7.40
N PHE A 80 1.43 -4.47 -8.11
CA PHE A 80 1.56 -4.68 -9.54
C PHE A 80 3.00 -4.62 -9.97
N SER A 81 3.34 -5.33 -11.04
CA SER A 81 4.66 -5.21 -11.64
C SER A 81 4.64 -4.20 -12.75
N VAL A 82 5.77 -3.52 -12.89
CA VAL A 82 6.04 -2.60 -13.98
C VAL A 82 7.27 -3.12 -14.71
N ASP A 83 7.16 -3.20 -16.03
CA ASP A 83 8.25 -3.54 -16.92
C ASP A 83 8.70 -2.26 -17.62
N GLN A 84 10.01 -2.07 -17.77
CA GLN A 84 10.59 -0.99 -18.60
C GLN A 84 10.22 0.45 -18.19
N ALA A 85 10.25 0.80 -16.90
CA ALA A 85 10.20 2.22 -16.57
C ALA A 85 11.47 2.94 -17.00
N GLN A 86 11.26 4.13 -17.54
CA GLN A 86 12.33 5.01 -17.99
C GLN A 86 12.46 6.15 -16.99
N LEU A 87 13.70 6.38 -16.55
CA LEU A 87 14.04 7.57 -15.80
C LEU A 87 13.98 8.76 -16.76
N THR A 88 13.12 9.72 -16.45
CA THR A 88 12.93 10.97 -17.17
C THR A 88 12.96 12.13 -16.17
N GLU A 89 12.82 13.34 -16.66
CA GLU A 89 12.86 14.55 -15.85
C GLU A 89 11.57 15.35 -16.03
N HIS A 90 10.95 15.74 -14.91
CA HIS A 90 9.73 16.54 -14.92
C HIS A 90 9.84 17.63 -13.87
N ASN A 91 9.83 18.90 -14.30
CA ASN A 91 10.05 20.07 -13.45
C ASN A 91 11.34 19.98 -12.62
N ASP A 92 12.46 19.66 -13.27
CA ASP A 92 13.79 19.51 -12.66
C ASP A 92 13.86 18.43 -11.55
N MET A 93 12.90 17.50 -11.54
CA MET A 93 12.89 16.34 -10.64
C MET A 93 12.99 15.04 -11.44
N PRO A 94 13.85 14.09 -11.03
CA PRO A 94 13.92 12.76 -11.63
C PRO A 94 12.64 11.98 -11.33
N VAL A 95 11.98 11.48 -12.37
CA VAL A 95 10.75 10.70 -12.26
C VAL A 95 10.82 9.46 -13.15
N TYR A 96 10.03 8.46 -12.80
CA TYR A 96 9.89 7.25 -13.58
C TYR A 96 8.60 7.28 -14.37
N GLU A 97 8.70 7.14 -15.68
CA GLU A 97 7.56 6.91 -16.56
C GLU A 97 7.49 5.45 -16.95
N ALA A 98 6.31 4.84 -16.86
CA ALA A 98 6.12 3.46 -17.23
C ALA A 98 4.76 3.21 -17.88
N CYS A 99 4.67 2.13 -18.65
CA CYS A 99 3.40 1.68 -19.22
C CYS A 99 2.38 1.37 -18.12
N LEU A 100 1.10 1.58 -18.42
CA LEU A 100 -0.01 1.18 -17.56
C LEU A 100 0.11 -0.32 -17.24
N PRO A 101 0.06 -0.73 -15.97
CA PRO A 101 0.13 -2.15 -15.62
C PRO A 101 -1.06 -2.90 -16.21
N LYS A 102 -0.80 -4.07 -16.78
CA LYS A 102 -1.86 -4.91 -17.36
C LYS A 102 -2.76 -5.55 -16.30
N GLN A 103 -2.29 -5.63 -15.07
CA GLN A 103 -3.05 -6.17 -13.96
C GLN A 103 -2.61 -5.61 -12.61
N LEU A 104 -3.53 -5.56 -11.66
CA LEU A 104 -3.28 -5.28 -10.25
C LEU A 104 -3.72 -6.48 -9.41
N VAL A 105 -2.93 -6.83 -8.40
CA VAL A 105 -3.33 -7.74 -7.33
C VAL A 105 -3.87 -6.88 -6.19
N TYR A 106 -5.18 -6.93 -5.96
CA TYR A 106 -5.88 -6.19 -4.93
C TYR A 106 -6.20 -7.14 -3.77
N ILE A 107 -5.56 -6.96 -2.62
CA ILE A 107 -5.73 -7.80 -1.43
C ILE A 107 -6.51 -7.01 -0.39
N GLN A 108 -7.79 -7.36 -0.21
CA GLN A 108 -8.63 -6.84 0.85
C GLN A 108 -8.22 -7.46 2.19
N ARG A 109 -7.43 -6.73 3.00
CA ARG A 109 -6.88 -7.23 4.27
C ARG A 109 -7.90 -7.19 5.41
N ARG A 110 -8.89 -6.29 5.35
CA ARG A 110 -9.86 -6.09 6.42
C ARG A 110 -11.27 -6.40 5.93
N ARG A 111 -11.97 -7.31 6.64
CA ARG A 111 -13.40 -7.61 6.43
C ARG A 111 -14.30 -6.97 7.49
N GLN A 112 -13.71 -6.48 8.58
CA GLN A 112 -14.42 -5.94 9.72
C GLN A 112 -13.97 -4.51 9.97
N LEU A 113 -14.93 -3.64 10.28
CA LEU A 113 -14.67 -2.25 10.63
C LEU A 113 -13.76 -2.18 11.86
N ARG A 114 -12.78 -1.27 11.80
CA ARG A 114 -11.98 -0.85 12.95
C ARG A 114 -12.33 0.57 13.34
N ILE A 115 -12.43 0.81 14.64
CA ILE A 115 -12.63 2.14 15.21
C ILE A 115 -11.37 2.48 15.99
N THR A 116 -10.67 3.53 15.55
CA THR A 116 -9.53 4.09 16.29
C THR A 116 -10.03 4.76 17.56
N THR A 117 -9.34 4.55 18.68
CA THR A 117 -9.67 5.24 19.92
C THR A 117 -9.43 6.75 19.77
N PRO A 118 -10.27 7.60 20.36
CA PRO A 118 -10.11 9.05 20.27
C PRO A 118 -8.81 9.51 20.94
N TYR A 119 -8.14 10.52 20.36
CA TYR A 119 -6.87 11.04 20.89
C TYR A 119 -7.00 11.65 22.30
N TRP A 120 -8.19 12.15 22.66
CA TRP A 120 -8.44 12.84 23.93
C TRP A 120 -8.74 11.88 25.10
N ARG A 121 -8.81 10.56 24.85
CA ARG A 121 -9.00 9.57 25.91
C ARG A 121 -8.23 8.30 25.62
N GLU A 122 -7.49 7.85 26.63
CA GLU A 122 -6.76 6.61 26.59
C GLU A 122 -7.65 5.46 27.08
N PHE A 123 -7.56 4.32 26.39
CA PHE A 123 -8.27 3.10 26.74
C PHE A 123 -7.22 2.03 27.03
N PHE A 124 -7.39 1.32 28.14
CA PHE A 124 -6.42 0.32 28.60
C PHE A 124 -7.06 -1.05 28.74
N CYS A 125 -6.28 -2.08 28.46
CA CYS A 125 -6.56 -3.45 28.83
C CYS A 125 -5.55 -3.88 29.90
N ASN A 126 -6.05 -4.32 31.04
CA ASN A 126 -5.23 -4.86 32.11
C ASN A 126 -5.34 -6.38 32.09
N GLY A 127 -4.27 -7.06 32.47
CA GLY A 127 -4.25 -8.51 32.61
C GLY A 127 -3.04 -8.96 33.42
N GLU A 128 -2.87 -10.27 33.46
CA GLU A 128 -1.77 -10.93 34.18
C GLU A 128 -1.13 -11.96 33.24
N HIS A 129 0.20 -12.01 33.25
CA HIS A 129 0.97 -13.07 32.60
C HIS A 129 0.80 -14.40 33.35
N SER A 130 1.16 -15.52 32.73
CA SER A 130 1.03 -16.84 33.37
C SER A 130 1.87 -17.00 34.64
N ASP A 131 2.88 -16.15 34.83
CA ASP A 131 3.77 -16.14 36.00
C ASP A 131 3.26 -15.21 37.14
N GLY A 132 2.10 -14.56 36.96
CA GLY A 132 1.55 -13.62 37.93
C GLY A 132 1.94 -12.16 37.68
N THR A 133 2.79 -11.86 36.69
CA THR A 133 3.24 -10.50 36.43
C THR A 133 2.09 -9.69 35.80
N PRO A 134 1.65 -8.56 36.40
CA PRO A 134 0.59 -7.74 35.82
C PRO A 134 1.10 -7.00 34.57
N TYR A 135 0.22 -6.84 33.59
CA TYR A 135 0.48 -5.99 32.43
C TYR A 135 -0.68 -5.03 32.16
N GLN A 136 -0.34 -3.91 31.54
CA GLN A 136 -1.29 -2.94 31.02
C GLN A 136 -0.90 -2.59 29.59
N LEU A 137 -1.86 -2.73 28.67
CA LEU A 137 -1.68 -2.42 27.25
C LEU A 137 -2.64 -1.31 26.83
N ARG A 138 -2.13 -0.34 26.07
CA ARG A 138 -2.95 0.73 25.48
C ARG A 138 -3.69 0.20 24.25
N ILE A 139 -4.99 0.45 24.19
CA ILE A 139 -5.85 0.08 23.06
C ILE A 139 -5.84 1.24 22.04
N HIS A 140 -5.40 0.94 20.82
CA HIS A 140 -5.32 1.91 19.73
C HIS A 140 -6.49 1.78 18.75
N ASP A 141 -6.88 0.56 18.40
CA ASP A 141 -8.08 0.31 17.61
C ASP A 141 -8.83 -0.95 18.05
N LEU A 142 -10.14 -0.93 17.82
CA LEU A 142 -11.08 -2.01 18.15
C LEU A 142 -11.80 -2.49 16.89
N SER A 143 -11.98 -3.80 16.76
CA SER A 143 -12.85 -4.44 15.78
C SER A 143 -13.69 -5.54 16.43
N PRO A 144 -14.79 -5.99 15.80
CA PRO A 144 -15.59 -7.12 16.31
C PRO A 144 -14.80 -8.41 16.59
N GLY A 145 -13.74 -8.68 15.82
CA GLY A 145 -12.93 -9.89 15.91
C GLY A 145 -11.61 -9.73 16.66
N GLY A 146 -11.30 -8.55 17.21
CA GLY A 146 -10.04 -8.34 17.93
C GLY A 146 -9.70 -6.90 18.25
N ARG A 147 -8.65 -6.71 19.04
CA ARG A 147 -8.11 -5.42 19.49
C ARG A 147 -6.64 -5.32 19.12
N TRP A 148 -6.19 -4.16 18.67
CA TRP A 148 -4.78 -3.89 18.48
C TRP A 148 -4.24 -3.05 19.64
N PHE A 149 -3.11 -3.51 20.17
CA PHE A 149 -2.38 -2.88 21.25
C PHE A 149 -1.07 -2.31 20.69
N ALA A 150 -0.67 -1.13 21.15
CA ALA A 150 0.71 -0.68 20.97
C ALA A 150 1.47 -0.84 22.29
N TYR A 151 2.77 -1.06 22.16
CA TYR A 151 3.74 -1.03 23.26
C TYR A 151 4.25 0.40 23.49
#